data_AF-A0A4Y1R1V1-F1
#
_entry.id   AF-A0A4Y1R1V1-F1
#
_cell.length_a   1.000
_cell.length_b   1.000
_cell.length_c   1.000
_cell.angle_alpha   90.00
_cell.angle_beta   90.00
_cell.angle_gamma   90.00
#
_symmetry.space_group_name_H-M   'P 1'
#
loop_
_entity.id
_entity.type
_entity.pdbx_description
1 polymer ?
#
loop_
_entity_poly.entity_id
_entity_poly.type
_entity_poly.pdbx_seq_one_letter_code
_entity_poly.pdbx_strand_id
1 'polypeptide(L)'
;MFPTNNTQPARASEVSLLAMLLPRLRSYIIRKTLVSLLNLLRLVHRKAQTFVLFFRMSKPTSDLENQFSAPSPPPFDPTQPAVPISYPIKKLEELESGSYFESFHYPFNKASVALQSASSSLLLPNRPRVIVCHDMDGGYGDDRWVQGGTNSNAYAIWHWYLMDVFIYFSHSLVTLPPPCWTNTAHRHGVKVLGTFITEWDEGTLICNKLLSTEESAQKYAKCLTELAVALGFDGWLINMEVELKYDSVTTDGKLNWQDQLNEKNKPFFDICDGIFVNYTWKKNYPMLSADVAGDRKYDVYMGIDVFGRGSFGGGQWNTSVALDVLKKDGVSTAIFAPGWIYETNQPPNFQIAQNQ
;
A
#
# COMPACT_ATOMS: atom_id res chain seq x y z
N MET A 1 -53.94 73.48 26.75
CA MET A 1 -53.82 74.15 25.44
C MET A 1 -54.00 73.07 24.38
N PHE A 2 -55.14 73.06 23.68
CA PHE A 2 -55.38 72.26 22.45
C PHE A 2 -54.72 72.97 21.24
N PRO A 3 -54.70 72.43 19.99
CA PRO A 3 -54.90 71.07 19.42
C PRO A 3 -53.69 70.66 18.50
N THR A 4 -53.57 69.53 17.76
CA THR A 4 -54.34 69.01 16.61
C THR A 4 -53.93 67.58 16.17
N ASN A 5 -54.85 66.96 15.41
CA ASN A 5 -54.92 65.62 14.81
C ASN A 5 -53.70 65.03 14.07
N ASN A 6 -53.58 63.68 14.07
CA ASN A 6 -53.65 62.86 12.85
C ASN A 6 -53.78 61.35 13.13
N THR A 7 -54.26 60.65 12.11
CA THR A 7 -55.00 59.37 12.03
C THR A 7 -54.18 58.08 11.84
N GLN A 8 -54.84 56.93 12.15
CA GLN A 8 -54.81 55.62 11.45
C GLN A 8 -53.78 54.51 11.87
N PRO A 9 -53.97 53.20 11.49
CA PRO A 9 -54.56 52.17 12.36
C PRO A 9 -53.66 50.93 12.63
N ALA A 10 -54.18 49.99 13.41
CA ALA A 10 -53.61 48.68 13.76
C ALA A 10 -53.19 47.83 12.54
N ARG A 11 -52.03 47.16 12.64
CA ARG A 11 -51.64 46.06 11.75
C ARG A 11 -51.42 44.78 12.57
N ALA A 12 -52.39 43.89 12.46
CA ALA A 12 -52.19 42.45 12.63
C ALA A 12 -51.47 41.87 11.41
N SER A 13 -50.99 40.63 11.57
CA SER A 13 -50.55 39.65 10.56
C SER A 13 -49.10 39.70 10.03
N GLU A 14 -48.18 39.05 10.75
CA GLU A 14 -47.00 38.39 10.15
C GLU A 14 -46.81 36.92 10.59
N VAL A 15 -47.65 36.39 11.47
CA VAL A 15 -47.50 34.99 11.97
C VAL A 15 -48.20 33.95 11.08
N SER A 16 -48.88 34.32 9.99
CA SER A 16 -49.79 33.39 9.28
C SER A 16 -49.23 32.69 8.02
N LEU A 17 -48.06 33.04 7.49
CA LEU A 17 -47.60 32.42 6.23
C LEU A 17 -46.75 31.15 6.47
N LEU A 18 -45.83 31.17 7.43
CA LEU A 18 -44.92 30.06 7.70
C LEU A 18 -45.67 28.85 8.32
N ALA A 19 -46.65 29.11 9.18
CA ALA A 19 -47.47 28.08 9.83
C ALA A 19 -48.42 27.35 8.86
N MET A 20 -48.84 28.00 7.76
CA MET A 20 -49.70 27.38 6.73
C MET A 20 -48.92 26.56 5.69
N LEU A 21 -47.62 26.80 5.52
CA LEU A 21 -46.79 26.13 4.49
C LEU A 21 -46.18 24.81 4.96
N LEU A 22 -45.86 24.68 6.26
CA LEU A 22 -45.23 23.48 6.84
C LEU A 22 -46.03 22.17 6.68
N PRO A 23 -47.38 22.15 6.84
CA PRO A 23 -48.16 20.94 6.63
C PRO A 23 -48.26 20.52 5.16
N ARG A 24 -48.17 21.48 4.22
CA ARG A 24 -48.28 21.23 2.76
C ARG A 24 -46.97 20.76 2.13
N LEU A 25 -45.82 21.13 2.70
CA LEU A 25 -44.50 20.63 2.29
C LEU A 25 -44.25 19.18 2.71
N ARG A 26 -44.92 18.70 3.78
CA ARG A 26 -44.78 17.32 4.27
C ARG A 26 -45.27 16.26 3.29
N SER A 27 -46.22 16.61 2.41
CA SER A 27 -46.80 15.73 1.40
C SER A 27 -45.87 15.45 0.21
N TYR A 28 -44.84 16.28 0.00
CA TYR A 28 -43.94 16.21 -1.15
C TYR A 28 -42.54 15.68 -0.81
N ILE A 29 -42.24 15.48 0.48
CA ILE A 29 -40.97 14.92 0.92
C ILE A 29 -41.13 13.40 1.05
N ILE A 30 -40.94 12.69 -0.07
CA ILE A 30 -40.93 11.23 -0.09
C ILE A 30 -39.67 10.75 0.65
N ARG A 31 -39.83 9.83 1.61
CA ARG A 31 -38.73 9.25 2.42
C ARG A 31 -37.56 8.76 1.55
N LYS A 32 -37.85 8.21 0.37
CA LYS A 32 -36.86 7.75 -0.61
C LYS A 32 -35.98 8.90 -1.13
N THR A 33 -36.54 10.08 -1.35
CA THR A 33 -35.81 11.28 -1.79
C THR A 33 -34.93 11.84 -0.68
N LEU A 34 -35.43 11.86 0.56
CA LEU A 34 -34.65 12.24 1.75
C LEU A 34 -33.46 11.30 1.98
N VAL A 35 -33.68 9.98 1.86
CA VAL A 35 -32.62 8.98 1.98
C VAL A 35 -31.60 9.11 0.84
N SER A 36 -32.05 9.36 -0.39
CA SER A 36 -31.16 9.58 -1.53
C SER A 36 -30.31 10.84 -1.37
N LEU A 37 -30.91 11.93 -0.86
CA LEU A 37 -30.19 13.18 -0.58
C LEU A 37 -29.20 13.00 0.59
N LEU A 38 -29.59 12.27 1.63
CA LEU A 38 -28.70 11.94 2.75
C LEU A 38 -27.53 11.06 2.31
N ASN A 39 -27.77 10.09 1.43
CA ASN A 39 -26.73 9.25 0.86
C ASN A 39 -25.79 10.04 -0.07
N LEU A 40 -26.33 10.98 -0.86
CA LEU A 40 -25.54 11.89 -1.68
C LEU A 40 -24.68 12.81 -0.81
N LEU A 41 -25.25 13.39 0.24
CA LEU A 41 -24.52 14.22 1.21
C LEU A 41 -23.45 13.41 1.96
N ARG A 42 -23.73 12.16 2.33
CA ARG A 42 -22.74 11.25 2.94
C ARG A 42 -21.63 10.87 1.96
N LEU A 43 -21.94 10.71 0.68
CA LEU A 43 -20.96 10.43 -0.37
C LEU A 43 -20.06 11.64 -0.63
N VAL A 44 -20.66 12.84 -0.73
CA VAL A 44 -19.94 14.12 -0.87
C VAL A 44 -19.09 14.38 0.38
N HIS A 45 -19.61 14.10 1.58
CA HIS A 45 -18.86 14.24 2.83
C HIS A 45 -17.72 13.22 2.92
N ARG A 46 -17.92 11.96 2.52
CA ARG A 46 -16.84 10.96 2.42
C ARG A 46 -15.77 11.40 1.43
N LYS A 47 -16.16 11.82 0.21
CA LYS A 47 -15.20 12.32 -0.78
C LYS A 47 -14.47 13.56 -0.29
N ALA A 48 -15.15 14.48 0.40
CA ALA A 48 -14.53 15.65 1.02
C ALA A 48 -13.60 15.27 2.18
N GLN A 49 -13.93 14.27 3.00
CA GLN A 49 -13.06 13.75 4.04
C GLN A 49 -11.82 13.06 3.46
N THR A 50 -11.98 12.24 2.41
CA THR A 50 -10.86 11.63 1.69
C THR A 50 -9.98 12.70 1.05
N PHE A 51 -10.57 13.74 0.46
CA PHE A 51 -9.85 14.88 -0.12
C PHE A 51 -9.13 15.72 0.94
N VAL A 52 -9.74 15.93 2.10
CA VAL A 52 -9.14 16.62 3.25
C VAL A 52 -8.02 15.78 3.86
N LEU A 53 -8.17 14.46 3.99
CA LEU A 53 -7.09 13.57 4.43
C LEU A 53 -5.90 13.59 3.45
N PHE A 54 -6.18 13.56 2.15
CA PHE A 54 -5.15 13.69 1.10
C PHE A 54 -4.39 15.02 1.22
N PHE A 55 -5.09 16.14 1.39
CA PHE A 55 -4.45 17.45 1.59
C PHE A 55 -3.81 17.65 2.97
N ARG A 56 -4.26 16.92 4.01
CA ARG A 56 -3.62 16.93 5.33
C ARG A 56 -2.33 16.09 5.35
N MET A 57 -2.22 15.11 4.46
CA MET A 57 -0.98 14.37 4.17
C MET A 57 -0.04 15.16 3.25
N SER A 58 -0.54 16.12 2.46
CA SER A 58 0.25 16.97 1.56
C SER A 58 0.50 18.41 2.02
N LYS A 59 0.30 18.75 3.30
CA LYS A 59 0.61 20.12 3.79
C LYS A 59 2.05 20.22 4.29
N PRO A 60 2.92 21.05 3.68
CA PRO A 60 4.11 21.52 4.36
C PRO A 60 3.65 22.48 5.47
N THR A 61 4.20 22.31 6.67
CA THR A 61 4.19 23.35 7.70
C THR A 61 4.88 24.58 7.15
N SER A 62 4.11 25.60 6.76
CA SER A 62 4.65 26.92 6.49
C SER A 62 3.63 27.97 6.91
N ASP A 63 3.82 28.51 8.11
CA ASP A 63 3.40 29.86 8.48
C ASP A 63 4.31 30.30 9.64
N LEU A 64 5.60 30.52 9.32
CA LEU A 64 6.56 31.43 9.98
C LEU A 64 8.00 31.25 9.47
N GLU A 65 8.24 31.06 8.17
CA GLU A 65 9.60 31.18 7.62
C GLU A 65 9.54 31.90 6.28
N ASN A 66 9.66 33.23 6.36
CA ASN A 66 9.90 34.05 5.19
C ASN A 66 11.15 34.88 5.46
N GLN A 67 12.32 34.22 5.36
CA GLN A 67 13.62 34.83 5.06
C GLN A 67 14.65 33.70 4.80
N PHE A 68 15.18 33.66 3.58
CA PHE A 68 16.18 32.73 3.01
C PHE A 68 15.67 31.38 2.50
N SER A 69 15.02 31.38 1.33
CA SER A 69 14.89 30.16 0.51
C SER A 69 16.25 29.79 -0.09
N ALA A 70 16.91 28.76 0.47
CA ALA A 70 18.07 28.15 -0.15
C ALA A 70 17.72 27.63 -1.56
N PRO A 71 18.66 27.66 -2.51
CA PRO A 71 18.43 27.06 -3.82
C PRO A 71 18.09 25.57 -3.64
N SER A 72 17.12 25.08 -4.43
CA SER A 72 16.79 23.65 -4.45
C SER A 72 18.04 22.84 -4.73
N PRO A 73 18.27 21.72 -4.02
CA PRO A 73 19.43 20.87 -4.28
C PRO A 73 19.42 20.41 -5.76
N PRO A 74 20.60 20.17 -6.34
CA PRO A 74 20.69 19.70 -7.71
C PRO A 74 19.92 18.37 -7.89
N PRO A 75 19.39 18.09 -9.08
CA PRO A 75 18.76 16.80 -9.38
C PRO A 75 19.69 15.65 -9.05
N PHE A 76 19.13 14.55 -8.56
CA PHE A 76 19.88 13.32 -8.31
C PHE A 76 20.44 12.78 -9.63
N ASP A 77 21.77 12.66 -9.71
CA ASP A 77 22.48 12.01 -10.81
C ASP A 77 23.18 10.75 -10.28
N PRO A 78 22.69 9.55 -10.64
CA PRO A 78 23.23 8.29 -10.13
C PRO A 78 24.63 7.96 -10.65
N THR A 79 25.15 8.71 -11.62
CA THR A 79 26.50 8.49 -12.19
C THR A 79 27.60 9.23 -11.45
N GLN A 80 27.24 10.22 -10.62
CA GLN A 80 28.23 11.04 -9.91
C GLN A 80 28.65 10.40 -8.59
N PRO A 81 29.93 10.53 -8.21
CA PRO A 81 30.39 10.17 -6.86
C PRO A 81 29.63 10.94 -5.78
N ALA A 82 29.04 10.20 -4.83
CA ALA A 82 28.30 10.75 -3.69
C ALA A 82 28.31 9.75 -2.52
N VAL A 83 27.72 10.12 -1.38
CA VAL A 83 27.46 9.14 -0.31
C VAL A 83 26.56 8.04 -0.88
N PRO A 84 26.96 6.75 -0.80
CA PRO A 84 26.19 5.67 -1.39
C PRO A 84 24.77 5.55 -0.82
N ILE A 85 23.79 5.42 -1.70
CA ILE A 85 22.38 5.25 -1.34
C ILE A 85 21.72 4.15 -2.15
N SER A 86 20.67 3.55 -1.59
CA SER A 86 19.66 2.80 -2.31
C SER A 86 18.60 3.74 -2.84
N TYR A 87 18.10 3.44 -4.03
CA TYR A 87 17.06 4.21 -4.69
C TYR A 87 16.30 3.32 -5.68
N PRO A 88 15.03 3.64 -5.98
CA PRO A 88 14.22 2.85 -6.90
C PRO A 88 14.49 3.23 -8.37
N ILE A 89 14.02 2.39 -9.29
CA ILE A 89 13.92 2.74 -10.72
C ILE A 89 12.49 3.22 -10.97
N LYS A 90 12.34 4.42 -11.53
CA LYS A 90 11.03 5.08 -11.65
C LYS A 90 10.42 4.95 -13.04
N LYS A 91 11.25 4.70 -14.06
CA LYS A 91 10.82 4.67 -15.46
C LYS A 91 11.18 3.36 -16.14
N LEU A 92 10.36 2.97 -17.10
CA LEU A 92 10.56 1.73 -17.84
C LEU A 92 11.82 1.79 -18.73
N GLU A 93 12.18 2.98 -19.21
CA GLU A 93 13.39 3.22 -20.01
C GLU A 93 14.69 3.03 -19.20
N GLU A 94 14.66 3.39 -17.92
CA GLU A 94 15.79 3.19 -17.01
C GLU A 94 16.00 1.69 -16.72
N LEU A 95 14.90 0.95 -16.52
CA LEU A 95 14.95 -0.51 -16.37
C LEU A 95 15.47 -1.18 -17.65
N GLU A 96 14.95 -0.76 -18.82
CA GLU A 96 15.29 -1.32 -20.12
C GLU A 96 16.74 -1.07 -20.53
N SER A 97 17.26 0.12 -20.24
CA SER A 97 18.64 0.51 -20.57
C SER A 97 19.68 -0.15 -19.67
N GLY A 98 19.26 -0.70 -18.52
CA GLY A 98 20.19 -1.20 -17.51
C GLY A 98 21.03 -0.11 -16.86
N SER A 99 20.60 1.16 -16.94
CA SER A 99 21.37 2.31 -16.43
C SER A 99 21.68 2.23 -14.94
N TYR A 100 20.89 1.47 -14.18
CA TYR A 100 21.17 1.18 -12.78
C TYR A 100 22.54 0.51 -12.58
N PHE A 101 22.95 -0.40 -13.47
CA PHE A 101 24.24 -1.11 -13.37
C PHE A 101 25.44 -0.19 -13.63
N GLU A 102 25.24 0.92 -14.32
CA GLU A 102 26.26 1.95 -14.59
C GLU A 102 26.31 3.02 -13.48
N SER A 103 25.43 2.94 -12.48
CA SER A 103 25.42 3.89 -11.37
C SER A 103 26.67 3.75 -10.49
N PHE A 104 27.20 4.89 -10.03
CA PHE A 104 28.19 4.96 -8.96
C PHE A 104 27.74 4.22 -7.69
N HIS A 105 26.44 4.22 -7.41
CA HIS A 105 25.86 3.63 -6.21
C HIS A 105 25.69 2.11 -6.29
N TYR A 106 25.62 1.53 -7.49
CA TYR A 106 25.29 0.10 -7.69
C TYR A 106 26.21 -0.86 -6.92
N PRO A 107 27.55 -0.72 -6.95
CA PRO A 107 28.44 -1.64 -6.23
C PRO A 107 28.16 -1.71 -4.73
N PHE A 108 27.66 -0.63 -4.13
CA PHE A 108 27.34 -0.54 -2.70
C PHE A 108 25.96 -1.10 -2.35
N ASN A 109 25.09 -1.26 -3.35
CA ASN A 109 23.73 -1.79 -3.18
C ASN A 109 23.67 -3.33 -3.20
N LYS A 110 24.79 -4.00 -3.45
CA LYS A 110 24.85 -5.46 -3.44
C LYS A 110 24.80 -6.00 -2.02
N ALA A 111 23.87 -6.94 -1.77
CA ALA A 111 23.87 -7.71 -0.56
C ALA A 111 25.17 -8.53 -0.44
N SER A 112 25.71 -8.59 0.77
CA SER A 112 26.95 -9.31 1.10
C SER A 112 26.70 -10.59 1.89
N VAL A 113 25.47 -10.79 2.36
CA VAL A 113 25.05 -12.00 3.08
C VAL A 113 24.15 -12.81 2.15
N ALA A 114 24.60 -14.01 1.78
CA ALA A 114 23.76 -14.96 1.06
C ALA A 114 22.72 -15.58 2.01
N LEU A 115 21.54 -15.90 1.48
CA LEU A 115 20.51 -16.64 2.21
C LEU A 115 21.09 -18.01 2.61
N GLN A 116 21.18 -18.26 3.92
CA GLN A 116 21.68 -19.55 4.40
C GLN A 116 20.67 -20.65 4.07
N SER A 117 21.11 -21.67 3.34
CA SER A 117 20.31 -22.87 3.06
C SER A 117 20.25 -23.72 4.34
N ALA A 118 19.37 -23.34 5.27
CA ALA A 118 19.04 -24.17 6.41
C ALA A 118 18.24 -25.38 5.90
N SER A 119 18.95 -26.49 5.61
CA SER A 119 18.43 -27.79 5.16
C SER A 119 17.82 -27.85 3.75
N SER A 120 18.65 -28.08 2.73
CA SER A 120 18.35 -28.75 1.44
C SER A 120 17.13 -28.35 0.59
N SER A 121 16.29 -27.39 0.96
CA SER A 121 15.23 -26.90 0.08
C SER A 121 15.24 -25.38 0.02
N LEU A 122 15.46 -24.84 -1.18
CA LEU A 122 15.11 -23.46 -1.55
C LEU A 122 13.60 -23.18 -1.43
N LEU A 123 12.81 -24.19 -1.08
CA LEU A 123 11.37 -24.14 -0.95
C LEU A 123 10.98 -23.62 0.43
N LEU A 124 9.91 -22.83 0.44
CA LEU A 124 9.28 -22.38 1.68
C LEU A 124 8.64 -23.57 2.42
N PRO A 125 8.53 -23.52 3.76
CA PRO A 125 8.05 -24.65 4.53
C PRO A 125 6.56 -24.94 4.25
N ASN A 126 6.19 -26.23 4.24
CA ASN A 126 4.82 -26.69 4.00
C ASN A 126 3.94 -26.52 5.27
N ARG A 127 3.75 -25.27 5.69
CA ARG A 127 2.89 -24.84 6.81
C ARG A 127 2.32 -23.45 6.49
N PRO A 128 1.34 -22.94 7.28
CA PRO A 128 1.00 -21.52 7.22
C PRO A 128 2.25 -20.65 7.40
N ARG A 129 2.36 -19.64 6.55
CA ARG A 129 3.51 -18.73 6.46
C ARG A 129 3.12 -17.30 6.79
N VAL A 130 4.11 -16.52 7.20
CA VAL A 130 3.97 -15.08 7.42
C VAL A 130 4.84 -14.36 6.41
N ILE A 131 4.22 -13.52 5.59
CA ILE A 131 4.94 -12.54 4.78
C ILE A 131 4.72 -11.15 5.36
N VAL A 132 5.77 -10.34 5.35
CA VAL A 132 5.71 -8.97 5.85
C VAL A 132 6.02 -8.02 4.71
N CYS A 133 5.05 -7.18 4.37
CA CYS A 133 5.18 -6.16 3.34
C CYS A 133 5.46 -4.81 4.01
N HIS A 134 6.72 -4.39 3.92
CA HIS A 134 7.26 -3.17 4.50
C HIS A 134 6.92 -1.97 3.62
N ASP A 135 5.66 -1.55 3.71
CA ASP A 135 5.19 -0.24 3.27
C ASP A 135 5.35 0.74 4.44
N MET A 136 6.37 1.61 4.36
CA MET A 136 6.72 2.54 5.45
C MET A 136 7.14 3.88 4.86
N ASP A 137 6.36 4.92 5.13
CA ASP A 137 6.62 6.33 4.80
C ASP A 137 7.18 6.58 3.37
N GLY A 138 6.64 5.88 2.38
CA GLY A 138 7.04 5.99 0.97
C GLY A 138 8.35 5.27 0.58
N GLY A 139 9.00 4.59 1.53
CA GLY A 139 10.24 3.84 1.35
C GLY A 139 11.47 4.72 1.20
N TYR A 140 12.66 4.12 1.38
CA TYR A 140 13.96 4.78 1.22
C TYR A 140 14.13 6.00 2.14
N GLY A 141 13.75 5.84 3.41
CA GLY A 141 14.01 6.79 4.49
C GLY A 141 15.44 6.65 5.00
N ASP A 142 15.62 6.40 6.30
CA ASP A 142 16.94 6.16 6.89
C ASP A 142 17.64 4.92 6.31
N ASP A 143 16.87 3.95 5.86
CA ASP A 143 17.33 2.69 5.28
C ASP A 143 17.94 2.83 3.87
N ARG A 144 17.76 3.97 3.22
CA ARG A 144 18.44 4.27 1.95
C ARG A 144 19.96 4.37 2.11
N TRP A 145 20.45 4.73 3.30
CA TRP A 145 21.87 4.92 3.57
C TRP A 145 22.54 3.56 3.79
N VAL A 146 23.08 2.99 2.72
CA VAL A 146 23.55 1.59 2.68
C VAL A 146 24.72 1.27 3.60
N GLN A 147 25.40 2.30 4.12
CA GLN A 147 26.51 2.20 5.07
C GLN A 147 26.12 2.64 6.49
N GLY A 148 24.82 2.77 6.76
CA GLY A 148 24.28 3.28 8.02
C GLY A 148 24.10 4.80 8.01
N GLY A 149 23.14 5.26 8.83
CA GLY A 149 22.86 6.67 9.07
C GLY A 149 23.18 7.08 10.50
N THR A 150 22.88 8.34 10.83
CA THR A 150 23.06 8.91 12.18
C THR A 150 21.81 8.85 13.05
N ASN A 151 20.66 8.44 12.50
CA ASN A 151 19.41 8.35 13.23
C ASN A 151 19.36 7.06 14.08
N SER A 152 19.66 7.18 15.37
CA SER A 152 19.56 6.07 16.33
C SER A 152 18.14 5.55 16.55
N ASN A 153 17.12 6.30 16.14
CA ASN A 153 15.72 5.90 16.25
C ASN A 153 15.18 5.33 14.94
N ALA A 154 16.00 5.12 13.90
CA ALA A 154 15.55 4.60 12.63
C ALA A 154 14.74 3.29 12.80
N TYR A 155 13.72 3.12 11.95
CA TYR A 155 12.88 1.92 11.98
C TYR A 155 13.73 0.66 11.78
N ALA A 156 13.52 -0.33 12.63
CA ALA A 156 14.20 -1.61 12.58
C ALA A 156 13.23 -2.74 12.91
N ILE A 157 13.48 -3.92 12.34
CA ILE A 157 12.72 -5.14 12.66
C ILE A 157 13.64 -6.06 13.45
N TRP A 158 13.18 -6.56 14.59
CA TRP A 158 13.93 -7.57 15.36
C TRP A 158 13.34 -8.98 15.29
N HIS A 159 12.05 -9.11 14.98
CA HIS A 159 11.33 -10.38 14.98
C HIS A 159 11.40 -11.14 13.65
N TRP A 160 12.57 -11.17 13.01
CA TRP A 160 12.79 -11.88 11.74
C TRP A 160 12.42 -13.36 11.80
N TYR A 161 12.61 -13.99 12.96
CA TYR A 161 12.26 -15.40 13.20
C TYR A 161 10.76 -15.72 13.11
N LEU A 162 9.90 -14.71 13.06
CA LEU A 162 8.44 -14.87 12.85
C LEU A 162 8.06 -14.78 11.37
N MET A 163 9.00 -14.43 10.49
CA MET A 163 8.74 -14.16 9.08
C MET A 163 9.31 -15.28 8.21
N ASP A 164 8.61 -15.60 7.13
CA ASP A 164 9.09 -16.51 6.10
C ASP A 164 9.60 -15.72 4.87
N VAL A 165 8.94 -14.61 4.55
CA VAL A 165 9.31 -13.71 3.45
C VAL A 165 9.13 -12.26 3.89
N PHE A 166 10.10 -11.42 3.56
CA PHE A 166 10.06 -9.97 3.71
C PHE A 166 9.95 -9.32 2.34
N ILE A 167 9.04 -8.38 2.17
CA ILE A 167 8.85 -7.63 0.93
C ILE A 167 9.18 -6.18 1.23
N TYR A 168 10.18 -5.64 0.54
CA TYR A 168 10.47 -4.21 0.61
C TYR A 168 9.58 -3.48 -0.40
N PHE A 169 8.71 -2.61 0.10
CA PHE A 169 7.64 -2.01 -0.67
C PHE A 169 7.78 -0.49 -0.76
N SER A 170 7.51 0.05 -1.95
CA SER A 170 7.31 1.47 -2.18
C SER A 170 6.43 1.65 -3.41
N HIS A 171 5.90 2.86 -3.60
CA HIS A 171 5.09 3.22 -4.78
C HIS A 171 5.95 3.63 -5.99
N SER A 172 7.15 3.08 -6.12
CA SER A 172 8.02 3.28 -7.29
C SER A 172 7.97 2.07 -8.21
N LEU A 173 7.93 2.29 -9.53
CA LEU A 173 7.82 1.26 -10.56
C LEU A 173 8.64 -0.01 -10.27
N VAL A 174 9.93 0.16 -9.97
CA VAL A 174 10.80 -0.91 -9.47
C VAL A 174 11.42 -0.48 -8.15
N THR A 175 11.02 -1.18 -7.10
CA THR A 175 11.52 -1.02 -5.74
C THR A 175 12.56 -2.10 -5.44
N LEU A 176 13.82 -1.66 -5.31
CA LEU A 176 14.97 -2.48 -4.98
C LEU A 176 15.22 -2.49 -3.46
N PRO A 177 15.24 -3.65 -2.79
CA PRO A 177 15.52 -3.71 -1.35
C PRO A 177 16.92 -3.17 -1.02
N PRO A 178 17.04 -2.21 -0.08
CA PRO A 178 18.33 -1.81 0.45
C PRO A 178 19.11 -3.00 1.03
N PRO A 179 20.44 -3.06 0.86
CA PRO A 179 21.24 -4.20 1.31
C PRO A 179 21.20 -4.40 2.82
N CYS A 180 20.90 -3.36 3.62
CA CYS A 180 20.73 -3.50 5.07
C CYS A 180 19.57 -4.45 5.43
N TRP A 181 18.45 -4.38 4.68
CA TRP A 181 17.31 -5.28 4.84
C TRP A 181 17.65 -6.69 4.35
N THR A 182 18.16 -6.81 3.13
CA THR A 182 18.52 -8.11 2.52
C THR A 182 19.52 -8.87 3.38
N ASN A 183 20.59 -8.20 3.80
CA ASN A 183 21.63 -8.82 4.61
C ASN A 183 21.12 -9.31 5.97
N THR A 184 20.21 -8.54 6.58
CA THR A 184 19.64 -8.89 7.89
C THR A 184 18.66 -10.04 7.76
N ALA A 185 17.73 -9.98 6.81
CA ALA A 185 16.78 -11.05 6.52
C ALA A 185 17.49 -12.37 6.20
N HIS A 186 18.49 -12.36 5.32
CA HIS A 186 19.26 -13.55 4.94
C HIS A 186 20.01 -14.18 6.11
N ARG A 187 20.54 -13.36 7.03
CA ARG A 187 21.16 -13.85 8.28
C ARG A 187 20.15 -14.62 9.16
N HIS A 188 18.87 -14.30 9.05
CA HIS A 188 17.78 -14.97 9.75
C HIS A 188 17.07 -16.06 8.93
N GLY A 189 17.55 -16.36 7.71
CA GLY A 189 16.92 -17.36 6.84
C GLY A 189 15.61 -16.90 6.20
N VAL A 190 15.36 -15.58 6.16
CA VAL A 190 14.15 -14.98 5.59
C VAL A 190 14.43 -14.56 4.15
N LYS A 191 13.53 -14.93 3.22
CA LYS A 191 13.62 -14.49 1.83
C LYS A 191 13.25 -13.01 1.70
N VAL A 192 13.88 -12.30 0.77
CA VAL A 192 13.60 -10.89 0.49
C VAL A 192 13.12 -10.68 -0.94
N LEU A 193 11.98 -10.03 -1.10
CA LEU A 193 11.44 -9.62 -2.39
C LEU A 193 11.54 -8.10 -2.56
N GLY A 194 11.89 -7.67 -3.76
CA GLY A 194 11.60 -6.32 -4.23
C GLY A 194 10.13 -6.19 -4.65
N THR A 195 9.73 -5.00 -5.09
CA THR A 195 8.38 -4.76 -5.60
C THR A 195 8.45 -4.20 -7.02
N PHE A 196 7.71 -4.79 -7.95
CA PHE A 196 7.36 -4.17 -9.22
C PHE A 196 5.89 -3.76 -9.14
N ILE A 197 5.59 -2.49 -9.36
CA ILE A 197 4.25 -1.95 -9.20
C ILE A 197 3.85 -1.09 -10.40
N THR A 198 2.60 -1.26 -10.86
CA THR A 198 1.97 -0.39 -11.84
C THR A 198 0.64 0.07 -11.27
N GLU A 199 0.44 1.39 -11.20
CA GLU A 199 -0.76 1.97 -10.60
C GLU A 199 -1.33 3.07 -11.50
N TRP A 200 -2.66 3.21 -11.48
CA TRP A 200 -3.37 4.33 -12.10
C TRP A 200 -3.15 4.45 -13.62
N ASP A 201 -3.37 5.65 -14.16
CA ASP A 201 -3.26 5.92 -15.59
C ASP A 201 -1.83 5.71 -16.12
N GLU A 202 -0.81 6.08 -15.33
CA GLU A 202 0.60 5.89 -15.70
C GLU A 202 0.95 4.41 -15.78
N GLY A 203 0.54 3.61 -14.79
CA GLY A 203 0.71 2.16 -14.79
C GLY A 203 0.05 1.49 -16.01
N THR A 204 -1.10 2.01 -16.45
CA THR A 204 -1.78 1.49 -17.65
C THR A 204 -0.92 1.69 -18.91
N LEU A 205 -0.27 2.86 -19.05
CA LEU A 205 0.65 3.12 -20.16
C LEU A 205 1.87 2.19 -20.10
N ILE A 206 2.43 1.99 -18.90
CA ILE A 206 3.57 1.09 -18.67
C ILE A 206 3.19 -0.34 -19.05
N CYS A 207 2.03 -0.83 -18.60
CA CYS A 207 1.57 -2.19 -18.91
C CYS A 207 1.28 -2.37 -20.40
N ASN A 208 0.69 -1.38 -21.08
CA ASN A 208 0.49 -1.45 -22.53
C ASN A 208 1.81 -1.60 -23.30
N LYS A 209 2.90 -0.97 -22.83
CA LYS A 209 4.24 -1.13 -23.43
C LYS A 209 4.87 -2.48 -23.06
N LEU A 210 4.86 -2.82 -21.77
CA LEU A 210 5.47 -4.04 -21.23
C LEU A 210 4.79 -5.31 -21.77
N LEU A 211 3.47 -5.33 -21.84
CA LEU A 211 2.65 -6.49 -22.28
C LEU A 211 2.28 -6.41 -23.77
N SER A 212 2.93 -5.54 -24.55
CA SER A 212 2.62 -5.38 -25.98
C SER A 212 2.88 -6.65 -26.80
N THR A 213 3.92 -7.41 -26.45
CA THR A 213 4.23 -8.72 -27.03
C THR A 213 4.82 -9.64 -25.97
N GLU A 214 4.87 -10.94 -26.25
CA GLU A 214 5.54 -11.92 -25.39
C GLU A 214 7.03 -11.58 -25.22
N GLU A 215 7.72 -11.18 -26.29
CA GLU A 215 9.13 -10.79 -26.24
C GLU A 215 9.36 -9.56 -25.37
N SER A 216 8.44 -8.58 -25.41
CA SER A 216 8.50 -7.40 -24.54
C SER A 216 8.34 -7.81 -23.07
N ALA A 217 7.35 -8.65 -22.75
CA ALA A 217 7.13 -9.13 -21.39
C ALA A 217 8.33 -9.94 -20.87
N GLN A 218 8.85 -10.86 -21.69
CA GLN A 218 10.05 -11.65 -21.37
C GLN A 218 11.28 -10.76 -21.17
N LYS A 219 11.45 -9.69 -21.97
CA LYS A 219 12.54 -8.73 -21.81
C LYS A 219 12.50 -8.06 -20.45
N TYR A 220 11.36 -7.51 -20.03
CA TYR A 220 11.25 -6.85 -18.73
C TYR A 220 11.37 -7.84 -17.56
N ALA A 221 10.79 -9.04 -17.68
CA ALA A 221 10.98 -10.11 -16.70
C ALA A 221 12.46 -10.49 -16.54
N LYS A 222 13.21 -10.54 -17.65
CA LYS A 222 14.66 -10.77 -17.63
C LYS A 222 15.40 -9.64 -16.93
N CYS A 223 15.10 -8.37 -17.22
CA CYS A 223 15.73 -7.23 -16.54
C CYS A 223 15.50 -7.27 -15.01
N LEU A 224 14.27 -7.56 -14.58
CA LEU A 224 13.95 -7.73 -13.15
C LEU A 224 14.71 -8.90 -12.52
N THR A 225 14.84 -10.01 -13.24
CA THR A 225 15.61 -11.18 -12.79
C THR A 225 17.09 -10.85 -12.63
N GLU A 226 17.67 -10.14 -13.60
CA GLU A 226 19.08 -9.71 -13.56
C GLU A 226 19.35 -8.79 -12.36
N LEU A 227 18.43 -7.87 -12.05
CA LEU A 227 18.54 -7.01 -10.86
C LEU A 227 18.51 -7.83 -9.56
N ALA A 228 17.57 -8.78 -9.43
CA ALA A 228 17.49 -9.65 -8.25
C ALA A 228 18.77 -10.45 -8.03
N VAL A 229 19.30 -11.07 -9.09
CA VAL A 229 20.56 -11.82 -9.04
C VAL A 229 21.75 -10.92 -8.71
N ALA A 230 21.86 -9.76 -9.37
CA ALA A 230 23.00 -8.87 -9.23
C ALA A 230 23.08 -8.19 -7.86
N LEU A 231 21.92 -7.89 -7.26
CA LEU A 231 21.82 -7.25 -5.94
C LEU A 231 21.68 -8.26 -4.80
N GLY A 232 21.38 -9.52 -5.12
CA GLY A 232 21.39 -10.63 -4.18
C GLY A 232 20.14 -10.73 -3.32
N PHE A 233 18.95 -10.47 -3.89
CA PHE A 233 17.64 -10.73 -3.25
C PHE A 233 16.84 -11.78 -4.04
N ASP A 234 15.75 -12.30 -3.47
CA ASP A 234 15.18 -13.60 -3.84
C ASP A 234 14.01 -13.57 -4.83
N GLY A 235 13.56 -12.39 -5.27
CA GLY A 235 12.48 -12.27 -6.25
C GLY A 235 11.65 -11.00 -6.09
N TRP A 236 10.40 -11.07 -6.54
CA TRP A 236 9.54 -9.89 -6.71
C TRP A 236 8.11 -10.14 -6.24
N LEU A 237 7.55 -9.16 -5.53
CA LEU A 237 6.11 -8.93 -5.53
C LEU A 237 5.76 -8.19 -6.83
N ILE A 238 4.83 -8.74 -7.61
CA ILE A 238 4.25 -8.08 -8.77
C ILE A 238 2.88 -7.55 -8.36
N ASN A 239 2.74 -6.23 -8.25
CA ASN A 239 1.49 -5.56 -7.90
C ASN A 239 0.96 -4.76 -9.09
N MET A 240 -0.06 -5.27 -9.77
CA MET A 240 -0.68 -4.61 -10.93
C MET A 240 -2.04 -4.02 -10.52
N GLU A 241 -2.06 -2.72 -10.26
CA GLU A 241 -3.26 -1.95 -9.88
C GLU A 241 -3.76 -1.10 -11.05
N VAL A 242 -3.97 -1.75 -12.19
CA VAL A 242 -4.34 -1.10 -13.45
C VAL A 242 -5.52 -1.82 -14.11
N GLU A 243 -6.38 -1.06 -14.79
CA GLU A 243 -7.37 -1.63 -15.70
C GLU A 243 -6.71 -1.87 -17.05
N LEU A 244 -6.62 -3.14 -17.45
CA LEU A 244 -6.09 -3.49 -18.76
C LEU A 244 -7.26 -3.76 -19.71
N LYS A 245 -7.23 -3.11 -20.89
CA LYS A 245 -8.30 -3.29 -21.89
C LYS A 245 -8.27 -4.67 -22.56
N TYR A 246 -7.30 -5.52 -22.19
CA TYR A 246 -7.11 -6.87 -22.67
C TYR A 246 -7.04 -7.83 -21.46
N ASP A 247 -7.48 -9.08 -21.64
CA ASP A 247 -7.53 -10.17 -20.66
C ASP A 247 -6.21 -10.34 -19.86
N SER A 248 -6.08 -9.68 -18.70
CA SER A 248 -4.79 -9.66 -17.99
C SER A 248 -4.81 -9.34 -16.47
N VAL A 249 -5.86 -8.75 -15.89
CA VAL A 249 -5.94 -8.56 -14.41
C VAL A 249 -7.05 -9.39 -13.73
N THR A 250 -7.91 -9.98 -14.54
CA THR A 250 -8.82 -11.12 -14.27
C THR A 250 -9.08 -11.74 -15.66
N THR A 251 -9.77 -12.88 -15.77
CA THR A 251 -10.17 -13.46 -17.08
C THR A 251 -10.96 -12.48 -17.97
N ASP A 252 -11.42 -11.35 -17.42
CA ASP A 252 -12.19 -10.31 -18.10
C ASP A 252 -11.40 -8.99 -18.28
N GLY A 253 -10.11 -8.94 -17.89
CA GLY A 253 -9.23 -7.75 -18.00
C GLY A 253 -9.47 -6.59 -17.02
N LYS A 254 -10.55 -6.63 -16.22
CA LYS A 254 -10.93 -5.52 -15.32
C LYS A 254 -10.20 -5.58 -13.98
N LEU A 255 -9.76 -4.42 -13.48
CA LEU A 255 -9.28 -4.26 -12.12
C LEU A 255 -10.47 -4.41 -11.15
N ASN A 256 -10.50 -5.52 -10.43
CA ASN A 256 -11.51 -5.77 -9.43
C ASN A 256 -10.94 -6.65 -8.32
N TRP A 257 -10.65 -6.06 -7.17
CA TRP A 257 -10.17 -6.80 -6.02
C TRP A 257 -11.23 -7.80 -5.55
N GLN A 258 -10.88 -9.08 -5.59
CA GLN A 258 -11.80 -10.17 -5.21
C GLN A 258 -11.82 -10.39 -3.70
N ASP A 259 -10.79 -9.95 -3.00
CA ASP A 259 -10.53 -10.19 -1.56
C ASP A 259 -10.46 -11.68 -1.18
N GLN A 260 -10.35 -12.57 -2.16
CA GLN A 260 -10.20 -14.01 -2.00
C GLN A 260 -9.54 -14.60 -3.24
N LEU A 261 -8.99 -15.81 -3.12
CA LEU A 261 -8.68 -16.64 -4.29
C LEU A 261 -9.97 -17.27 -4.82
N ASN A 262 -10.21 -17.16 -6.12
CA ASN A 262 -11.34 -17.77 -6.81
C ASN A 262 -11.03 -17.97 -8.31
N GLU A 263 -11.98 -18.49 -9.08
CA GLU A 263 -11.79 -18.80 -10.51
C GLU A 263 -11.29 -17.62 -11.36
N LYS A 264 -11.52 -16.37 -10.96
CA LYS A 264 -11.13 -15.19 -11.74
C LYS A 264 -9.64 -14.85 -11.63
N ASN A 265 -8.99 -15.23 -10.54
CA ASN A 265 -7.56 -14.98 -10.29
C ASN A 265 -6.74 -16.26 -10.13
N LYS A 266 -7.40 -17.43 -10.10
CA LYS A 266 -6.74 -18.74 -10.06
C LYS A 266 -5.71 -18.97 -11.18
N PRO A 267 -5.94 -18.56 -12.44
CA PRO A 267 -4.94 -18.73 -13.49
C PRO A 267 -3.60 -18.05 -13.17
N PHE A 268 -3.61 -16.89 -12.51
CA PHE A 268 -2.39 -16.21 -12.05
C PHE A 268 -1.74 -16.93 -10.87
N PHE A 269 -2.55 -17.39 -9.91
CA PHE A 269 -2.06 -18.18 -8.78
C PHE A 269 -1.37 -19.47 -9.23
N ASP A 270 -1.89 -20.14 -10.25
CA ASP A 270 -1.34 -21.40 -10.76
C ASP A 270 0.04 -21.23 -11.41
N ILE A 271 0.39 -20.02 -11.90
CA ILE A 271 1.68 -19.71 -12.53
C ILE A 271 2.66 -18.95 -11.62
N CYS A 272 2.23 -18.53 -10.43
CA CYS A 272 3.06 -17.83 -9.44
C CYS A 272 3.39 -18.72 -8.24
N ASP A 273 4.46 -18.40 -7.50
CA ASP A 273 4.82 -19.11 -6.26
C ASP A 273 3.80 -18.90 -5.13
N GLY A 274 3.01 -17.82 -5.19
CA GLY A 274 1.88 -17.58 -4.31
C GLY A 274 1.12 -16.31 -4.67
N ILE A 275 0.02 -16.06 -3.97
CA ILE A 275 -0.85 -14.90 -4.18
C ILE A 275 -1.02 -14.08 -2.91
N PHE A 276 -0.76 -12.78 -3.02
CA PHE A 276 -1.08 -11.80 -1.99
C PHE A 276 -2.53 -11.35 -2.20
N VAL A 277 -3.43 -11.78 -1.31
CA VAL A 277 -4.85 -11.41 -1.38
C VAL A 277 -5.09 -10.11 -0.61
N ASN A 278 -5.85 -9.19 -1.21
CA ASN A 278 -6.19 -7.90 -0.63
C ASN A 278 -6.83 -8.01 0.77
N TYR A 279 -6.67 -6.98 1.60
CA TYR A 279 -6.95 -7.01 3.05
C TYR A 279 -8.39 -6.73 3.47
N THR A 280 -9.32 -6.46 2.54
CA THR A 280 -10.75 -6.18 2.84
C THR A 280 -11.65 -7.43 2.85
N TRP A 281 -11.06 -8.60 3.06
CA TRP A 281 -11.73 -9.90 3.03
C TRP A 281 -12.73 -10.10 4.17
N LYS A 282 -13.68 -11.03 3.96
CA LYS A 282 -14.71 -11.40 4.95
C LYS A 282 -14.33 -12.68 5.68
N LYS A 283 -14.93 -12.90 6.86
CA LYS A 283 -14.62 -14.03 7.76
C LYS A 283 -14.52 -15.40 7.09
N ASN A 284 -15.34 -15.69 6.07
CA ASN A 284 -15.37 -16.98 5.39
C ASN A 284 -14.45 -17.07 4.16
N TYR A 285 -13.84 -15.97 3.72
CA TYR A 285 -13.02 -15.91 2.51
C TYR A 285 -11.68 -16.66 2.64
N PRO A 286 -11.00 -16.68 3.81
CA PRO A 286 -9.80 -17.51 3.99
C PRO A 286 -10.07 -19.00 3.73
N MET A 287 -11.12 -19.57 4.37
CA MET A 287 -11.57 -20.94 4.11
C MET A 287 -11.89 -21.19 2.64
N LEU A 288 -12.68 -20.32 1.99
CA LEU A 288 -13.01 -20.46 0.56
C LEU A 288 -11.76 -20.41 -0.33
N SER A 289 -10.79 -19.57 0.01
CA SER A 289 -9.52 -19.47 -0.72
C SER A 289 -8.68 -20.74 -0.55
N ALA A 290 -8.68 -21.33 0.65
CA ALA A 290 -8.02 -22.61 0.92
C ALA A 290 -8.63 -23.74 0.08
N ASP A 291 -9.97 -23.79 -0.02
CA ASP A 291 -10.68 -24.78 -0.81
C ASP A 291 -10.32 -24.70 -2.30
N VAL A 292 -10.22 -23.48 -2.85
CA VAL A 292 -9.81 -23.24 -4.25
C VAL A 292 -8.34 -23.59 -4.48
N ALA A 293 -7.46 -23.30 -3.51
CA ALA A 293 -6.03 -23.57 -3.62
C ALA A 293 -5.67 -25.06 -3.47
N GLY A 294 -6.52 -25.86 -2.81
CA GLY A 294 -6.25 -27.26 -2.51
C GLY A 294 -4.94 -27.44 -1.73
N ASP A 295 -4.04 -28.26 -2.27
CA ASP A 295 -2.74 -28.55 -1.63
C ASP A 295 -1.82 -27.31 -1.54
N ARG A 296 -2.07 -26.28 -2.35
CA ARG A 296 -1.31 -25.02 -2.34
C ARG A 296 -1.89 -23.95 -1.40
N LYS A 297 -2.78 -24.31 -0.46
CA LYS A 297 -3.40 -23.34 0.48
C LYS A 297 -2.42 -22.47 1.27
N TYR A 298 -1.19 -22.93 1.49
CA TYR A 298 -0.16 -22.13 2.16
C TYR A 298 0.52 -21.10 1.24
N ASP A 299 0.32 -21.20 -0.08
CA ASP A 299 0.74 -20.18 -1.05
C ASP A 299 -0.30 -19.05 -1.19
N VAL A 300 -1.43 -19.14 -0.47
CA VAL A 300 -2.41 -18.06 -0.34
C VAL A 300 -2.09 -17.23 0.89
N TYR A 301 -1.72 -15.97 0.67
CA TYR A 301 -1.39 -15.03 1.74
C TYR A 301 -2.50 -13.99 1.87
N MET A 302 -3.32 -14.13 2.91
CA MET A 302 -4.42 -13.21 3.16
C MET A 302 -3.89 -11.93 3.83
N GLY A 303 -4.14 -10.79 3.20
CA GLY A 303 -3.63 -9.48 3.62
C GLY A 303 -4.25 -8.98 4.92
N ILE A 304 -3.43 -8.35 5.77
CA ILE A 304 -3.86 -7.61 6.94
C ILE A 304 -3.19 -6.24 6.87
N ASP A 305 -3.96 -5.19 6.65
CA ASP A 305 -3.44 -3.82 6.72
C ASP A 305 -3.38 -3.37 8.18
N VAL A 306 -2.16 -3.20 8.69
CA VAL A 306 -1.92 -2.83 10.09
C VAL A 306 -2.42 -1.41 10.40
N PHE A 307 -2.57 -0.53 9.41
CA PHE A 307 -3.24 0.76 9.66
C PHE A 307 -4.76 0.61 9.88
N GLY A 308 -5.34 -0.53 9.49
CA GLY A 308 -6.74 -0.85 9.71
C GLY A 308 -7.71 -0.32 8.65
N ARG A 309 -7.24 0.02 7.44
CA ARG A 309 -8.05 0.62 6.37
C ARG A 309 -8.96 -0.42 5.72
N GLY A 310 -10.03 -0.79 6.42
CA GLY A 310 -10.98 -1.82 5.97
C GLY A 310 -10.54 -3.25 6.25
N SER A 311 -9.42 -3.43 6.97
CA SER A 311 -8.92 -4.76 7.32
C SER A 311 -9.85 -5.49 8.29
N PHE A 312 -10.00 -6.80 8.11
CA PHE A 312 -10.73 -7.63 9.05
C PHE A 312 -10.13 -7.50 10.46
N GLY A 313 -10.96 -7.33 11.49
CA GLY A 313 -10.49 -7.07 12.86
C GLY A 313 -10.00 -5.64 13.12
N GLY A 314 -9.84 -4.80 12.10
CA GLY A 314 -9.57 -3.37 12.23
C GLY A 314 -8.08 -2.97 12.32
N GLY A 315 -7.14 -3.91 12.14
CA GLY A 315 -5.70 -3.65 12.15
C GLY A 315 -5.18 -3.17 13.51
N GLN A 316 -4.07 -2.44 13.51
CA GLN A 316 -3.42 -1.84 14.69
C GLN A 316 -3.14 -2.92 15.74
N TRP A 317 -3.42 -2.62 17.01
CA TRP A 317 -3.34 -3.58 18.12
C TRP A 317 -4.33 -4.76 18.01
N ASN A 318 -5.27 -4.72 17.06
CA ASN A 318 -6.23 -5.80 16.80
C ASN A 318 -5.83 -6.68 15.60
N THR A 319 -4.63 -6.52 15.03
CA THR A 319 -4.10 -7.36 13.94
C THR A 319 -4.20 -8.87 14.26
N SER A 320 -4.05 -9.24 15.53
CA SER A 320 -4.19 -10.63 16.01
C SER A 320 -5.57 -11.25 15.72
N VAL A 321 -6.64 -10.44 15.69
CA VAL A 321 -8.01 -10.91 15.42
C VAL A 321 -8.12 -11.50 14.01
N ALA A 322 -7.45 -10.88 13.03
CA ALA A 322 -7.38 -11.43 11.68
C ALA A 322 -6.50 -12.67 11.63
N LEU A 323 -5.32 -12.63 12.28
CA LEU A 323 -4.39 -13.76 12.33
C LEU A 323 -5.05 -15.04 12.90
N ASP A 324 -5.89 -14.93 13.92
CA ASP A 324 -6.61 -16.05 14.50
C ASP A 324 -7.55 -16.74 13.50
N VAL A 325 -8.21 -15.96 12.63
CA VAL A 325 -9.07 -16.50 11.56
C VAL A 325 -8.22 -17.22 10.51
N LEU A 326 -7.13 -16.60 10.07
CA LEU A 326 -6.24 -17.18 9.04
C LEU A 326 -5.61 -18.49 9.51
N LYS A 327 -5.14 -18.50 10.76
CA LYS A 327 -4.58 -19.69 11.41
C LYS A 327 -5.61 -20.81 11.51
N LYS A 328 -6.85 -20.49 11.89
CA LYS A 328 -7.94 -21.46 11.99
C LYS A 328 -8.27 -22.09 10.63
N ASP A 329 -8.31 -21.28 9.58
CA ASP A 329 -8.67 -21.72 8.23
C ASP A 329 -7.47 -22.32 7.46
N GLY A 330 -6.28 -22.30 8.06
CA GLY A 330 -5.11 -23.02 7.56
C GLY A 330 -4.48 -22.40 6.32
N VAL A 331 -4.58 -21.07 6.16
CA VAL A 331 -3.92 -20.30 5.09
C VAL A 331 -2.80 -19.44 5.66
N SER A 332 -1.97 -18.88 4.78
CA SER A 332 -0.89 -17.98 5.16
C SER A 332 -1.38 -16.53 5.32
N THR A 333 -0.56 -15.69 5.93
CA THR A 333 -0.88 -14.28 6.19
C THR A 333 0.12 -13.35 5.53
N ALA A 334 -0.37 -12.20 5.08
CA ALA A 334 0.47 -11.08 4.67
C ALA A 334 0.22 -9.87 5.56
N ILE A 335 1.19 -9.50 6.37
CA ILE A 335 1.14 -8.30 7.22
C ILE A 335 1.60 -7.12 6.39
N PHE A 336 0.69 -6.20 6.08
CA PHE A 336 0.93 -5.01 5.29
C PHE A 336 1.10 -3.77 6.18
N ALA A 337 2.12 -2.97 5.88
CA ALA A 337 2.43 -1.72 6.56
C ALA A 337 2.61 -1.83 8.09
N PRO A 338 3.45 -2.77 8.59
CA PRO A 338 3.72 -2.87 10.03
C PRO A 338 4.46 -1.65 10.59
N GLY A 339 4.97 -0.76 9.72
CA GLY A 339 5.58 0.53 10.08
C GLY A 339 4.65 1.43 10.91
N TRP A 340 3.34 1.17 10.93
CA TRP A 340 2.34 1.85 11.75
C TRP A 340 2.80 2.14 13.18
N ILE A 341 3.41 1.17 13.88
CA ILE A 341 3.85 1.36 15.28
C ILE A 341 4.88 2.49 15.42
N TYR A 342 5.73 2.66 14.40
CA TYR A 342 6.77 3.67 14.35
C TYR A 342 6.21 4.99 13.83
N GLU A 343 5.50 4.98 12.71
CA GLU A 343 4.92 6.16 12.06
C GLU A 343 3.91 6.88 12.96
N THR A 344 3.23 6.16 13.84
CA THR A 344 2.26 6.73 14.78
C THR A 344 2.79 6.92 16.19
N ASN A 345 4.11 6.73 16.42
CA ASN A 345 4.76 6.92 17.71
C ASN A 345 4.07 6.18 18.86
N GLN A 346 3.80 4.88 18.66
CA GLN A 346 3.07 4.12 19.68
C GLN A 346 3.83 4.08 21.03
N PRO A 347 3.13 4.30 22.15
CA PRO A 347 3.77 4.35 23.46
C PRO A 347 4.15 2.96 23.98
N PRO A 348 5.10 2.87 24.93
CA PRO A 348 5.89 3.97 25.49
C PRO A 348 7.05 4.43 24.59
N ASN A 349 7.49 3.56 23.67
CA ASN A 349 8.45 3.86 22.60
C ASN A 349 8.38 2.73 21.55
N PHE A 350 8.98 2.97 20.38
CA PHE A 350 9.02 2.01 19.28
C PHE A 350 9.51 0.61 19.72
N GLN A 351 10.56 0.55 20.53
CA GLN A 351 11.15 -0.73 20.92
C GLN A 351 10.18 -1.58 21.74
N ILE A 352 9.51 -0.97 22.71
CA ILE A 352 8.55 -1.68 23.56
C ILE A 352 7.26 -1.96 22.78
N ALA A 353 6.82 -1.04 21.92
CA ALA A 353 5.63 -1.22 21.10
C ALA A 353 5.77 -2.36 20.09
N GLN A 354 6.96 -2.56 19.49
CA GLN A 354 7.19 -3.67 18.56
C GLN A 354 7.11 -5.06 19.23
N ASN A 355 7.35 -5.14 20.54
CA ASN A 355 7.33 -6.39 21.32
C ASN A 355 5.93 -6.74 21.88
N GLN A 356 4.93 -5.89 21.68
CA GLN A 356 3.53 -6.13 22.08
C GLN A 356 2.74 -6.71 20.91
#